data_AF-A0A7S0SKF0-F1
#
_entry.id   AF-A0A7S0SKF0-F1
#
_cell.length_a   1.000
_cell.length_b   1.000
_cell.length_c   1.000
_cell.angle_alpha   90.00
_cell.angle_beta   90.00
_cell.angle_gamma   90.00
#
_symmetry.space_group_name_H-M   'P 1'
#
loop_
_entity.id
_entity.type
_entity.pdbx_description
1 polymer ?
#
loop_
_entity_poly.entity_id
_entity_poly.type
_entity_poly.pdbx_seq_one_letter_code
_entity_poly.pdbx_strand_id
1 'polypeptide(L)'
;GGAPGRRRWEEGEGDGDEEPEARADRLKHEARELDLEEKAAFEDRLRARDDGKTKKLAGERQLTEEERMEETRRGKHASAEDRDALMPDLRQVSREEYLKKREAAKLDELKDMIEDEKYLFDGVNISEQERKDIEYRRKVYELATQQIRDIDSIMGDRYRMPDSYDDDMSKERQDKRFQVAMERYKDTSQADDSNPNREQEEWEKHQIGKAGMLFGAQDKKPAGLQYDYVFEDQIAFIKDEVMGGTGAESSSSDDSSSDDD
;
A
#
# COMPACT_ATOMS: atom_id res chain seq x y z
N GLY A 1 -1.97 -61.28 -33.29
CA GLY A 1 -2.59 -61.51 -31.97
C GLY A 1 -3.51 -60.36 -31.69
N GLY A 2 -4.81 -60.59 -31.65
CA GLY A 2 -5.84 -59.57 -31.42
C GLY A 2 -6.14 -59.42 -29.92
N ALA A 3 -6.32 -58.18 -29.47
CA ALA A 3 -6.68 -57.84 -28.09
C ALA A 3 -8.13 -58.26 -27.78
N PRO A 4 -8.42 -58.81 -26.58
CA PRO A 4 -9.79 -59.12 -26.20
C PRO A 4 -10.54 -57.86 -25.74
N GLY A 5 -11.69 -57.60 -26.37
CA GLY A 5 -12.62 -56.54 -25.96
C GLY A 5 -13.27 -56.85 -24.60
N ARG A 6 -13.25 -55.86 -23.71
CA ARG A 6 -13.95 -55.90 -22.41
C ARG A 6 -15.46 -55.85 -22.65
N ARG A 7 -16.21 -56.72 -21.96
CA ARG A 7 -17.67 -56.84 -22.09
C ARG A 7 -18.36 -55.94 -21.06
N ARG A 8 -19.45 -55.29 -21.49
CA ARG A 8 -20.28 -54.29 -20.78
C ARG A 8 -21.03 -54.78 -19.52
N TRP A 9 -20.65 -55.90 -18.90
CA TRP A 9 -21.45 -56.52 -17.84
C TRP A 9 -20.68 -56.74 -16.53
N GLU A 10 -19.54 -56.09 -16.35
CA GLU A 10 -18.71 -56.22 -15.16
C GLU A 10 -18.64 -54.87 -14.43
N GLU A 11 -19.75 -54.45 -13.83
CA GLU A 11 -19.78 -53.55 -12.68
C GLU A 11 -21.20 -53.53 -12.11
N GLY A 12 -21.35 -54.07 -10.91
CA GLY A 12 -22.62 -54.07 -10.18
C GLY A 12 -22.95 -55.34 -9.40
N GLU A 13 -21.97 -55.98 -8.75
CA GLU A 13 -22.28 -56.92 -7.66
C GLU A 13 -22.12 -56.18 -6.33
N GLY A 14 -23.26 -55.84 -5.74
CA GLY A 14 -23.35 -55.21 -4.43
C GLY A 14 -24.76 -54.72 -4.08
N ASP A 15 -25.81 -55.44 -4.44
CA ASP A 15 -27.17 -55.15 -3.95
C ASP A 15 -27.95 -56.47 -3.80
N GLY A 16 -27.47 -57.31 -2.89
CA GLY A 16 -27.97 -58.67 -2.71
C GLY A 16 -28.97 -58.85 -1.57
N ASP A 17 -28.98 -57.97 -0.56
CA ASP A 17 -29.79 -58.17 0.67
C ASP A 17 -30.14 -56.84 1.38
N GLU A 18 -30.51 -55.77 0.65
CA GLU A 18 -31.19 -54.64 1.30
C GLU A 18 -32.66 -55.01 1.54
N GLU A 19 -33.01 -55.17 2.82
CA GLU A 19 -34.38 -55.38 3.31
C GLU A 19 -35.32 -54.38 2.60
N PRO A 20 -36.50 -54.81 2.10
CA PRO A 20 -37.38 -53.97 1.27
C PRO A 20 -37.77 -52.65 1.96
N GLU A 21 -37.71 -52.60 3.30
CA GLU A 21 -37.91 -51.40 4.10
C GLU A 21 -36.77 -50.38 3.95
N ALA A 22 -35.51 -50.82 3.90
CA ALA A 22 -34.35 -49.93 3.75
C ALA A 22 -34.32 -49.23 2.37
N ARG A 23 -34.68 -49.94 1.30
CA ARG A 23 -34.84 -49.34 -0.04
C ARG A 23 -36.00 -48.34 -0.09
N ALA A 24 -37.11 -48.66 0.58
CA ALA A 24 -38.25 -47.75 0.66
C ALA A 24 -37.91 -46.47 1.43
N ASP A 25 -37.10 -46.55 2.48
CA ASP A 25 -36.71 -45.39 3.28
C ASP A 25 -35.69 -44.49 2.58
N ARG A 26 -34.77 -45.07 1.78
CA ARG A 26 -33.86 -44.30 0.93
C ARG A 26 -34.61 -43.50 -0.13
N LEU A 27 -35.56 -44.13 -0.82
CA LEU A 27 -36.44 -43.46 -1.79
C LEU A 27 -37.27 -42.33 -1.15
N LYS A 28 -37.75 -42.50 0.08
CA LYS A 28 -38.44 -41.43 0.84
C LYS A 28 -37.49 -40.31 1.26
N HIS A 29 -36.21 -40.60 1.51
CA HIS A 29 -35.20 -39.58 1.83
C HIS A 29 -34.88 -38.74 0.59
N GLU A 30 -34.57 -39.40 -0.52
CA GLU A 30 -34.31 -38.77 -1.81
C GLU A 30 -35.51 -37.93 -2.26
N ALA A 31 -36.74 -38.42 -2.09
CA ALA A 31 -37.96 -37.65 -2.39
C ALA A 31 -38.11 -36.39 -1.52
N ARG A 32 -37.67 -36.41 -0.26
CA ARG A 32 -37.66 -35.22 0.61
C ARG A 32 -36.56 -34.24 0.21
N GLU A 33 -35.40 -34.72 -0.20
CA GLU A 33 -34.30 -33.88 -0.69
C GLU A 33 -34.71 -33.15 -1.97
N LEU A 34 -35.34 -33.85 -2.92
CA LEU A 34 -35.86 -33.24 -4.13
C LEU A 34 -36.95 -32.18 -3.85
N ASP A 35 -37.83 -32.41 -2.87
CA ASP A 35 -38.83 -31.41 -2.45
C ASP A 35 -38.17 -30.17 -1.82
N LEU A 36 -37.08 -30.34 -1.07
CA LEU A 36 -36.29 -29.24 -0.51
C LEU A 36 -35.55 -28.46 -1.60
N GLU A 37 -34.95 -29.15 -2.56
CA GLU A 37 -34.29 -28.54 -3.72
C GLU A 37 -35.29 -27.78 -4.60
N GLU A 38 -36.48 -28.33 -4.84
CA GLU A 38 -37.53 -27.66 -5.60
C GLU A 38 -38.03 -26.39 -4.89
N LYS A 39 -38.17 -26.44 -3.56
CA LYS A 39 -38.48 -25.26 -2.73
C LYS A 39 -37.40 -24.20 -2.82
N ALA A 40 -36.13 -24.58 -2.65
CA ALA A 40 -35.01 -23.64 -2.76
C ALA A 40 -34.95 -23.00 -4.16
N ALA A 41 -35.10 -23.80 -5.22
CA ALA A 41 -35.12 -23.31 -6.60
C ALA A 41 -36.35 -22.43 -6.90
N PHE A 42 -37.47 -22.64 -6.20
CA PHE A 42 -38.64 -21.78 -6.29
C PHE A 42 -38.42 -20.45 -5.56
N GLU A 43 -37.83 -20.48 -4.36
CA GLU A 43 -37.45 -19.29 -3.60
C GLU A 43 -36.45 -18.42 -4.35
N ASP A 44 -35.43 -19.02 -4.99
CA ASP A 44 -34.46 -18.29 -5.81
C ASP A 44 -35.13 -17.64 -7.02
N ARG A 45 -36.06 -18.34 -7.68
CA ARG A 45 -36.85 -17.77 -8.79
C ARG A 45 -37.75 -16.63 -8.32
N LEU A 46 -38.36 -16.76 -7.15
CA LEU A 46 -39.21 -15.72 -6.57
C LEU A 46 -38.38 -14.49 -6.18
N ARG A 47 -37.23 -14.71 -5.53
CA ARG A 47 -36.27 -13.65 -5.17
C ARG A 47 -35.76 -12.92 -6.40
N ALA A 48 -35.32 -13.63 -7.44
CA ALA A 48 -34.86 -13.02 -8.69
C ALA A 48 -35.97 -12.21 -9.38
N ARG A 49 -37.22 -12.69 -9.34
CA ARG A 49 -38.39 -11.96 -9.86
C ARG A 49 -38.67 -10.70 -9.05
N ASP A 50 -38.59 -10.77 -7.72
CA ASP A 50 -38.83 -9.64 -6.83
C ASP A 50 -37.70 -8.61 -6.92
N ASP A 51 -36.44 -9.05 -7.03
CA ASP A 51 -35.26 -8.20 -7.27
C ASP A 51 -35.32 -7.47 -8.62
N GLY A 52 -35.90 -8.11 -9.65
CA GLY A 52 -36.12 -7.49 -10.96
C GLY A 52 -37.32 -6.56 -11.02
N LYS A 53 -38.36 -6.82 -10.21
CA LYS A 53 -39.60 -6.04 -10.19
C LYS A 53 -39.52 -4.83 -9.26
N THR A 54 -38.75 -4.92 -8.19
CA THR A 54 -38.47 -3.79 -7.30
C THR A 54 -37.35 -2.95 -7.92
N LYS A 55 -37.59 -1.65 -8.12
CA LYS A 55 -36.49 -0.73 -8.42
C LYS A 55 -35.59 -0.72 -7.20
N LYS A 56 -34.35 -1.20 -7.32
CA LYS A 56 -33.32 -0.95 -6.31
C LYS A 56 -33.24 0.55 -6.11
N LEU A 57 -33.78 1.04 -4.99
CA LEU A 57 -33.61 2.43 -4.60
C LEU A 57 -32.09 2.63 -4.51
N ALA A 58 -31.59 3.63 -5.25
CA ALA A 58 -30.18 4.00 -5.34
C ALA A 58 -29.66 4.56 -3.99
N GLY A 59 -29.76 3.75 -2.93
CA GLY A 59 -29.52 4.08 -1.55
C GLY A 59 -29.15 2.87 -0.69
N GLU A 60 -29.40 1.65 -1.15
CA GLU A 60 -28.65 0.48 -0.68
C GLU A 60 -27.29 0.50 -1.39
N ARG A 61 -26.42 1.40 -0.95
CA ARG A 61 -24.99 1.24 -1.19
C ARG A 61 -24.68 -0.15 -0.65
N GLN A 62 -24.28 -1.09 -1.52
CA GLN A 62 -23.66 -2.33 -1.05
C GLN A 62 -22.60 -1.87 -0.05
N LEU A 63 -22.76 -2.26 1.22
CA LEU A 63 -21.81 -1.86 2.25
C LEU A 63 -20.42 -2.12 1.69
N THR A 64 -19.55 -1.12 1.77
CA THR A 64 -18.18 -1.37 1.35
C THR A 64 -17.65 -2.56 2.14
N GLU A 65 -16.76 -3.36 1.57
CA GLU A 65 -16.33 -4.59 2.24
C GLU A 65 -15.72 -4.30 3.62
N GLU A 66 -15.12 -3.11 3.80
CA GLU A 66 -14.75 -2.57 5.12
C GLU A 66 -15.94 -2.40 6.06
N GLU A 67 -17.03 -1.79 5.61
CA GLU A 67 -18.25 -1.63 6.40
C GLU A 67 -18.86 -3.00 6.74
N ARG A 68 -18.77 -3.98 5.83
CA ARG A 68 -19.25 -5.37 6.04
C ARG A 68 -18.36 -6.13 7.02
N MET A 69 -17.04 -5.99 6.93
CA MET A 69 -16.11 -6.58 7.90
C MET A 69 -16.18 -5.88 9.27
N GLU A 70 -16.48 -4.59 9.31
CA GLU A 70 -16.81 -3.89 10.54
C GLU A 70 -18.13 -4.41 11.13
N GLU A 71 -19.09 -4.75 10.27
CA GLU A 71 -20.38 -5.33 10.65
C GLU A 71 -20.23 -6.72 11.29
N THR A 72 -19.40 -7.58 10.70
CA THR A 72 -19.07 -8.89 11.26
C THR A 72 -18.25 -8.76 12.54
N ARG A 73 -17.28 -7.83 12.58
CA ARG A 73 -16.48 -7.53 13.78
C ARG A 73 -17.32 -6.94 14.92
N ARG A 74 -18.37 -6.19 14.60
CA ARG A 74 -19.40 -5.73 15.57
C ARG A 74 -20.32 -6.84 16.06
N GLY A 75 -20.21 -8.05 15.51
CA GLY A 75 -21.04 -9.19 15.89
C GLY A 75 -22.50 -9.02 15.50
N LYS A 76 -22.82 -8.29 14.42
CA LYS A 76 -24.22 -8.08 13.98
C LYS A 76 -24.92 -9.39 13.57
N HIS A 77 -24.16 -10.41 13.18
CA HIS A 77 -24.62 -11.77 12.92
C HIS A 77 -24.24 -12.78 14.01
N ALA A 78 -23.64 -12.32 15.13
CA ALA A 78 -23.25 -13.19 16.23
C ALA A 78 -24.46 -13.52 17.13
N SER A 79 -24.42 -14.66 17.80
CA SER A 79 -25.41 -14.99 18.84
C SER A 79 -25.38 -13.93 19.95
N ALA A 80 -26.47 -13.78 20.70
CA ALA A 80 -26.53 -12.83 21.81
C ALA A 80 -25.42 -13.09 22.85
N GLU A 81 -25.11 -14.36 23.10
CA GLU A 81 -24.05 -14.79 24.02
C GLU A 81 -22.64 -14.41 23.53
N ASP A 82 -22.36 -14.64 22.24
CA ASP A 82 -21.10 -14.26 21.61
C ASP A 82 -20.90 -12.74 21.62
N ARG A 83 -21.98 -12.00 21.36
CA ARG A 83 -21.95 -10.53 21.39
C ARG A 83 -21.64 -10.02 22.79
N ASP A 84 -22.23 -10.60 23.83
CA ASP A 84 -21.96 -10.22 25.22
C ASP A 84 -20.52 -10.57 25.64
N ALA A 85 -19.96 -11.66 25.11
CA ALA A 85 -18.55 -12.00 25.28
C ALA A 85 -17.59 -11.03 24.55
N LEU A 86 -17.97 -10.54 23.36
CA LEU A 86 -17.19 -9.58 22.54
C LEU A 86 -17.28 -8.12 23.04
N MET A 87 -18.31 -7.79 23.82
CA MET A 87 -18.57 -6.41 24.28
C MET A 87 -17.41 -5.74 25.05
N PRO A 88 -16.69 -6.41 25.97
CA PRO A 88 -15.53 -5.83 26.65
C PRO A 88 -14.43 -5.38 25.68
N ASP A 89 -14.09 -6.23 24.71
CA ASP A 89 -13.04 -5.96 23.73
C ASP A 89 -13.45 -4.83 22.78
N LEU A 90 -14.71 -4.84 22.32
CA LEU A 90 -15.27 -3.74 21.52
C LEU A 90 -15.24 -2.41 22.28
N ARG A 91 -15.53 -2.41 23.59
CA ARG A 91 -15.41 -1.21 24.42
C ARG A 91 -13.97 -0.73 24.48
N GLN A 92 -13.00 -1.63 24.66
CA GLN A 92 -11.60 -1.27 24.70
C GLN A 92 -11.14 -0.64 23.37
N VAL A 93 -11.42 -1.29 22.25
CA VAL A 93 -11.11 -0.77 20.90
C VAL A 93 -11.76 0.60 20.69
N SER A 94 -13.05 0.74 21.03
CA SER A 94 -13.76 2.02 20.87
C SER A 94 -13.14 3.13 21.71
N ARG A 95 -12.63 2.80 22.90
CA ARG A 95 -11.95 3.74 23.78
C ARG A 95 -10.59 4.15 23.21
N GLU A 96 -9.82 3.20 22.68
CA GLU A 96 -8.54 3.48 22.03
C GLU A 96 -8.73 4.40 20.81
N GLU A 97 -9.71 4.12 19.97
CA GLU A 97 -10.05 4.97 18.82
C GLU A 97 -10.53 6.37 19.25
N TYR A 98 -11.37 6.44 20.30
CA TYR A 98 -11.80 7.72 20.85
C TYR A 98 -10.61 8.53 21.40
N LEU A 99 -9.68 7.89 22.11
CA LEU A 99 -8.52 8.57 22.66
C LEU A 99 -7.62 9.14 21.56
N LYS A 100 -7.38 8.41 20.47
CA LYS A 100 -6.64 8.92 19.30
C LYS A 100 -7.32 10.15 18.70
N LYS A 101 -8.63 10.08 18.46
CA LYS A 101 -9.41 11.22 17.93
C LYS A 101 -9.42 12.41 18.90
N ARG A 102 -9.51 12.12 20.20
CA ARG A 102 -9.55 13.14 21.26
C ARG A 102 -8.21 13.83 21.45
N GLU A 103 -7.12 13.09 21.33
CA GLU A 103 -5.75 13.61 21.36
C GLU A 103 -5.53 14.57 20.19
N ALA A 104 -5.86 14.15 18.96
CA ALA A 104 -5.77 15.02 17.78
C ALA A 104 -6.62 16.29 17.94
N ALA A 105 -7.90 16.17 18.33
CA ALA A 105 -8.76 17.33 18.55
C ALA A 105 -8.23 18.28 19.62
N LYS A 106 -7.56 17.78 20.66
CA LYS A 106 -6.96 18.62 21.71
C LYS A 106 -5.67 19.32 21.25
N LEU A 107 -4.90 18.69 20.36
CA LEU A 107 -3.75 19.34 19.73
C LEU A 107 -4.17 20.43 18.76
N ASP A 108 -5.22 20.20 17.99
CA ASP A 108 -5.81 21.20 17.10
C ASP A 108 -6.35 22.39 17.90
N GLU A 109 -7.12 22.14 18.98
CA GLU A 109 -7.59 23.19 19.89
C GLU A 109 -6.42 24.00 20.49
N LEU A 110 -5.33 23.33 20.91
CA LEU A 110 -4.15 24.01 21.44
C LEU A 110 -3.42 24.83 20.37
N LYS A 111 -3.37 24.33 19.14
CA LYS A 111 -2.80 25.04 18.00
C LYS A 111 -3.60 26.30 17.67
N ASP A 112 -4.93 26.18 17.61
CA ASP A 112 -5.84 27.30 17.36
C ASP A 112 -5.69 28.36 18.46
N MET A 113 -5.61 27.97 19.74
CA MET A 113 -5.34 28.91 20.84
C MET A 113 -4.01 29.66 20.65
N ILE A 114 -2.95 28.98 20.24
CA ILE A 114 -1.64 29.60 19.99
C ILE A 114 -1.70 30.58 18.80
N GLU A 115 -2.45 30.24 17.75
CA GLU A 115 -2.64 31.10 16.58
C GLU A 115 -3.47 32.33 16.91
N ASP A 116 -4.56 32.16 17.64
CA ASP A 116 -5.42 33.23 18.14
C ASP A 116 -4.65 34.18 19.06
N GLU A 117 -3.83 33.67 19.97
CA GLU A 117 -2.97 34.49 20.84
C GLU A 117 -1.96 35.29 20.04
N LYS A 118 -1.36 34.67 19.01
CA LYS A 118 -0.42 35.38 18.14
C LYS A 118 -1.12 36.50 17.37
N TYR A 119 -2.34 36.27 16.90
CA TYR A 119 -3.11 37.26 16.14
C TYR A 119 -3.66 38.38 17.03
N LEU A 120 -4.24 38.03 18.19
CA LEU A 120 -4.90 38.96 19.10
C LEU A 120 -3.93 39.89 19.80
N PHE A 121 -2.73 39.40 20.14
CA PHE A 121 -1.71 40.17 20.85
C PHE A 121 -0.60 40.71 19.95
N ASP A 122 -0.76 40.65 18.63
CA ASP A 122 0.21 41.24 17.71
C ASP A 122 0.26 42.77 17.91
N GLY A 123 1.44 43.31 18.22
CA GLY A 123 1.64 44.73 18.49
C GLY A 123 1.18 45.25 19.87
N VAL A 124 0.73 44.38 20.78
CA VAL A 124 0.37 44.75 22.16
C VAL A 124 1.51 44.42 23.14
N ASN A 125 1.71 45.26 24.16
CA ASN A 125 2.67 44.96 25.22
C ASN A 125 2.09 43.89 26.17
N ILE A 126 2.57 42.65 26.02
CA ILE A 126 2.15 41.48 26.80
C ILE A 126 2.87 41.48 28.17
N SER A 127 2.18 41.09 29.24
CA SER A 127 2.76 40.91 30.57
C SER A 127 3.76 39.74 30.60
N GLU A 128 4.74 39.77 31.50
CA GLU A 128 5.68 38.65 31.66
C GLU A 128 4.99 37.32 32.00
N GLN A 129 3.86 37.37 32.71
CA GLN A 129 3.09 36.18 33.07
C GLN A 129 2.42 35.56 31.83
N GLU A 130 1.78 36.41 31.02
CA GLU A 130 1.14 36.00 29.77
C GLU A 130 2.17 35.47 28.77
N ARG A 131 3.35 36.10 28.69
CA ARG A 131 4.43 35.59 27.83
C ARG A 131 4.87 34.18 28.22
N LYS A 132 5.03 33.91 29.52
CA LYS A 132 5.38 32.58 30.02
C LYS A 132 4.29 31.55 29.74
N ASP A 133 3.03 31.96 29.78
CA ASP A 133 1.90 31.07 29.48
C ASP A 133 1.84 30.72 27.99
N ILE A 134 2.02 31.71 27.10
CA ILE A 134 2.14 31.50 25.65
C ILE A 134 3.34 30.56 25.34
N GLU A 135 4.49 30.82 25.95
CA GLU A 135 5.69 29.97 25.81
C GLU A 135 5.43 28.54 26.32
N TYR A 136 4.71 28.39 27.44
CA TYR A 136 4.35 27.10 27.99
C TYR A 136 3.43 26.32 27.05
N ARG A 137 2.35 26.94 26.55
CA ARG A 137 1.42 26.33 25.58
C ARG A 137 2.13 25.88 24.31
N ARG A 138 3.01 26.73 23.76
CA ARG A 138 3.85 26.38 22.60
C ARG A 138 4.75 25.18 22.88
N LYS A 139 5.42 25.16 24.03
CA LYS A 139 6.29 24.03 24.42
C LYS A 139 5.51 22.74 24.61
N VAL A 140 4.31 22.80 25.19
CA VAL A 140 3.42 21.64 25.34
C VAL A 140 3.00 21.10 23.98
N TYR A 141 2.60 21.97 23.06
CA TYR A 141 2.27 21.58 21.69
C TYR A 141 3.46 20.92 20.98
N GLU A 142 4.64 21.54 21.06
CA GLU A 142 5.86 21.00 20.44
C GLU A 142 6.19 19.60 20.99
N LEU A 143 6.26 19.44 22.31
CA LEU A 143 6.55 18.16 22.96
C LEU A 143 5.53 17.08 22.59
N ALA A 144 4.24 17.41 22.56
CA ALA A 144 3.20 16.45 22.20
C ALA A 144 3.31 16.04 20.72
N THR A 145 3.57 16.98 19.81
CA THR A 145 3.78 16.63 18.38
C THR A 145 5.05 15.81 18.17
N GLN A 146 6.13 16.08 18.92
CA GLN A 146 7.35 15.26 18.88
C GLN A 146 7.06 13.84 19.37
N GLN A 147 6.34 13.69 20.48
CA GLN A 147 5.97 12.39 21.02
C GLN A 147 5.17 11.55 20.00
N ILE A 148 4.22 12.14 19.27
CA ILE A 148 3.46 11.42 18.23
C ILE A 148 4.40 10.95 17.11
N ARG A 149 5.29 11.82 16.61
CA ARG A 149 6.27 11.46 15.57
C ARG A 149 7.21 10.36 16.03
N ASP A 150 7.70 10.43 17.26
CA ASP A 150 8.60 9.43 17.83
C ASP A 150 7.90 8.09 17.95
N ILE A 151 6.66 8.07 18.45
CA ILE A 151 5.84 6.86 18.52
C ILE A 151 5.68 6.27 17.11
N ASP A 152 5.30 7.07 16.12
CA ASP A 152 5.10 6.62 14.74
C ASP A 152 6.38 6.08 14.11
N SER A 153 7.54 6.72 14.35
CA SER A 153 8.85 6.20 13.92
C SER A 153 9.14 4.84 14.55
N ILE A 154 8.96 4.73 15.88
CA ILE A 154 9.12 3.46 16.59
C ILE A 154 8.11 2.43 16.10
N MET A 155 6.91 2.83 15.65
CA MET A 155 5.92 1.93 15.05
C MET A 155 6.34 1.43 13.67
N GLY A 156 6.92 2.32 12.85
CA GLY A 156 7.43 1.99 11.52
C GLY A 156 8.64 1.06 11.56
N ASP A 157 9.52 1.22 12.55
CA ASP A 157 10.73 0.41 12.71
C ASP A 157 10.46 -0.99 13.31
N ARG A 158 9.27 -1.23 13.86
CA ARG A 158 8.90 -2.56 14.37
C ARG A 158 8.70 -3.52 13.20
N TYR A 159 9.30 -4.72 13.32
CA TYR A 159 9.12 -5.78 12.35
C TYR A 159 7.63 -6.10 12.18
N ARG A 160 7.11 -5.81 10.98
CA ARG A 160 5.75 -6.15 10.58
C ARG A 160 5.83 -7.35 9.64
N MET A 161 5.15 -8.45 9.99
CA MET A 161 5.02 -9.56 9.06
C MET A 161 4.36 -9.05 7.76
N PRO A 162 4.92 -9.37 6.59
CA PRO A 162 4.26 -9.10 5.32
C PRO A 162 2.87 -9.72 5.27
N ASP A 163 1.91 -9.02 4.66
CA ASP A 163 0.58 -9.57 4.40
C ASP A 163 0.71 -10.84 3.52
N SER A 164 -0.06 -11.90 3.80
CA SER A 164 -0.03 -13.13 3.01
C SER A 164 -0.58 -12.90 1.60
N TYR A 165 0.17 -13.36 0.60
CA TYR A 165 -0.12 -13.17 -0.84
C TYR A 165 -1.27 -14.05 -1.36
N ASP A 166 -1.50 -15.22 -0.76
CA ASP A 166 -2.31 -16.31 -1.32
C ASP A 166 -3.65 -16.57 -0.59
N ASP A 167 -4.12 -15.63 0.23
CA ASP A 167 -5.49 -15.69 0.77
C ASP A 167 -6.48 -15.22 -0.32
N ASP A 168 -7.01 -16.17 -1.09
CA ASP A 168 -7.85 -15.95 -2.29
C ASP A 168 -9.23 -15.30 -2.03
N MET A 169 -9.52 -14.88 -0.79
CA MET A 169 -10.86 -14.45 -0.37
C MET A 169 -11.12 -12.93 -0.41
N SER A 170 -10.12 -12.07 -0.69
CA SER A 170 -10.29 -10.61 -0.70
C SER A 170 -9.71 -9.93 -1.95
N LYS A 171 -10.54 -9.12 -2.62
CA LYS A 171 -10.15 -8.30 -3.79
C LYS A 171 -9.15 -7.21 -3.43
N GLU A 172 -9.19 -6.64 -2.22
CA GLU A 172 -8.20 -5.63 -1.78
C GLU A 172 -6.77 -6.20 -1.77
N ARG A 173 -6.62 -7.51 -1.58
CA ARG A 173 -5.30 -8.16 -1.65
C ARG A 173 -4.79 -8.31 -3.08
N GLN A 174 -5.65 -8.40 -4.08
CA GLN A 174 -5.22 -8.37 -5.48
C GLN A 174 -4.61 -7.02 -5.83
N ASP A 175 -5.27 -5.93 -5.44
CA ASP A 175 -4.74 -4.58 -5.63
C ASP A 175 -3.41 -4.39 -4.92
N LYS A 176 -3.23 -4.92 -3.71
CA LYS A 176 -1.93 -4.93 -3.01
C LYS A 176 -0.86 -5.75 -3.72
N ARG A 177 -1.20 -6.91 -4.30
CA ARG A 177 -0.26 -7.71 -5.12
C ARG A 177 0.21 -6.92 -6.35
N PHE A 178 -0.73 -6.24 -7.02
CA PHE A 178 -0.40 -5.35 -8.12
C PHE A 178 0.37 -4.12 -7.67
N GLN A 179 0.11 -3.59 -6.47
CA GLN A 179 0.90 -2.50 -5.89
C GLN A 179 2.35 -2.92 -5.68
N VAL A 180 2.64 -4.10 -5.13
CA VAL A 180 4.04 -4.58 -4.98
C VAL A 180 4.73 -4.74 -6.35
N ALA A 181 3.99 -5.24 -7.35
CA ALA A 181 4.50 -5.31 -8.71
C ALA A 181 4.76 -3.90 -9.29
N MET A 182 3.87 -2.94 -9.04
CA MET A 182 4.01 -1.54 -9.43
C MET A 182 5.10 -0.81 -8.64
N GLU A 183 5.35 -1.16 -7.38
CA GLU A 183 6.38 -0.56 -6.53
C GLU A 183 7.78 -0.78 -7.09
N ARG A 184 8.02 -1.92 -7.77
CA ARG A 184 9.28 -2.17 -8.49
C ARG A 184 9.49 -1.24 -9.69
N TYR A 185 8.41 -0.68 -10.24
CA TYR A 185 8.42 0.21 -11.40
C TYR A 185 8.08 1.66 -11.04
N LYS A 186 7.68 1.91 -9.79
CA LYS A 186 7.58 3.25 -9.22
C LYS A 186 8.98 3.63 -8.77
N ASP A 187 9.74 4.21 -9.68
CA ASP A 187 10.90 4.97 -9.27
C ASP A 187 10.48 6.01 -8.24
N THR A 188 11.24 6.05 -7.16
CA THR A 188 10.91 6.82 -5.98
C THR A 188 10.73 8.30 -6.36
N SER A 189 9.49 8.77 -6.31
CA SER A 189 9.09 10.17 -6.16
C SER A 189 9.65 11.15 -7.20
N GLN A 190 8.88 11.36 -8.28
CA GLN A 190 8.39 12.62 -8.88
C GLN A 190 9.31 13.86 -9.09
N ALA A 191 10.55 13.91 -8.63
CA ALA A 191 11.45 15.05 -8.80
C ALA A 191 12.61 14.79 -9.79
N ASP A 192 13.00 13.53 -9.98
CA ASP A 192 14.17 13.15 -10.81
C ASP A 192 13.80 12.47 -12.15
N ASP A 193 12.52 12.38 -12.50
CA ASP A 193 12.02 11.69 -13.71
C ASP A 193 12.25 12.49 -15.03
N SER A 194 12.98 13.59 -14.96
CA SER A 194 13.33 14.41 -16.14
C SER A 194 14.75 14.16 -16.66
N ASN A 195 15.52 13.26 -16.04
CA ASN A 195 16.90 12.98 -16.45
C ASN A 195 16.98 11.75 -17.38
N PRO A 196 17.30 11.91 -18.68
CA PRO A 196 17.47 10.80 -19.62
C PRO A 196 18.59 9.83 -19.25
N ASN A 197 19.51 10.23 -18.38
CA ASN A 197 20.68 9.45 -17.98
C ASN A 197 20.54 8.81 -16.59
N ARG A 198 19.34 8.80 -16.00
CA ARG A 198 19.12 8.30 -14.64
C ARG A 198 19.61 6.86 -14.43
N GLU A 199 19.30 5.97 -15.37
CA GLU A 199 19.76 4.57 -15.31
C GLU A 199 21.29 4.46 -15.30
N GLN A 200 21.98 5.33 -16.03
CA GLN A 200 23.44 5.39 -16.04
C GLN A 200 23.97 5.92 -14.72
N GLU A 201 23.39 6.99 -14.17
CA GLU A 201 23.78 7.53 -12.87
C GLU A 201 23.54 6.54 -11.72
N GLU A 202 22.43 5.81 -11.72
CA GLU A 202 22.15 4.77 -10.73
C GLU A 202 23.15 3.61 -10.85
N TRP A 203 23.49 3.22 -12.08
CA TRP A 203 24.50 2.22 -12.34
C TRP A 203 25.89 2.68 -11.85
N GLU A 204 26.29 3.91 -12.16
CA GLU A 204 27.53 4.51 -11.69
C GLU A 204 27.55 4.63 -10.16
N LYS A 205 26.48 5.14 -9.54
CA LYS A 205 26.34 5.24 -8.07
C LYS A 205 26.46 3.86 -7.42
N HIS A 206 25.83 2.84 -7.99
CA HIS A 206 25.92 1.47 -7.48
C HIS A 206 27.35 0.91 -7.61
N GLN A 207 28.02 1.12 -8.75
CA GLN A 207 29.41 0.70 -8.92
C GLN A 207 30.37 1.46 -8.01
N ILE A 208 30.20 2.78 -7.86
CA ILE A 208 30.97 3.62 -6.96
C ILE A 208 30.75 3.20 -5.51
N GLY A 209 29.49 2.94 -5.11
CA GLY A 209 29.17 2.45 -3.77
C GLY A 209 29.85 1.11 -3.50
N LYS A 210 29.78 0.17 -4.45
CA LYS A 210 30.45 -1.13 -4.34
C LYS A 210 31.98 -1.02 -4.31
N ALA A 211 32.56 -0.08 -5.06
CA ALA A 211 33.99 0.19 -5.07
C ALA A 211 34.46 0.93 -3.80
N GLY A 212 33.63 1.83 -3.27
CA GLY A 212 33.88 2.64 -2.08
C GLY A 212 33.55 1.94 -0.76
N MET A 213 33.02 0.71 -0.80
CA MET A 213 32.83 -0.12 0.39
C MET A 213 34.20 -0.49 0.98
N LEU A 214 34.66 0.33 1.92
CA LEU A 214 35.86 0.08 2.71
C LEU A 214 35.57 -1.06 3.69
N PHE A 215 36.20 -2.20 3.46
CA PHE A 215 36.11 -3.35 4.36
C PHE A 215 37.21 -3.28 5.42
N GLY A 216 36.84 -3.18 6.71
CA GLY A 216 37.80 -3.13 7.82
C GLY A 216 37.25 -2.45 9.08
N ALA A 217 38.04 -2.46 10.16
CA ALA A 217 37.71 -1.72 11.38
C ALA A 217 38.01 -0.22 11.20
N GLN A 218 37.03 0.64 11.48
CA GLN A 218 37.11 2.10 11.31
C GLN A 218 38.29 2.74 12.09
N ASP A 219 38.70 2.13 13.20
CA ASP A 219 39.73 2.66 14.09
C ASP A 219 41.18 2.31 13.68
N LYS A 220 41.37 1.58 12.57
CA LYS A 220 42.71 1.21 12.10
C LYS A 220 43.02 1.89 10.78
N LYS A 221 44.15 2.61 10.75
CA LYS A 221 44.74 3.10 9.49
C LYS A 221 44.92 1.90 8.54
N PRO A 222 44.50 2.00 7.28
CA PRO A 222 44.61 0.90 6.34
C PRO A 222 46.09 0.49 6.25
N ALA A 223 46.38 -0.77 6.57
CA ALA A 223 47.73 -1.30 6.52
C ALA A 223 48.04 -1.66 5.07
N GLY A 224 48.64 -0.73 4.32
CA GLY A 224 49.05 -0.95 2.94
C GLY A 224 49.44 0.33 2.20
N LEU A 225 50.03 0.17 1.02
CA LEU A 225 50.27 1.27 0.08
C LEU A 225 48.91 1.84 -0.34
N GLN A 226 48.67 3.11 -0.03
CA GLN A 226 47.49 3.84 -0.49
C GLN A 226 47.74 4.25 -1.94
N TYR A 227 46.99 3.67 -2.86
CA TYR A 227 47.03 4.05 -4.26
C TYR A 227 45.95 5.10 -4.50
N ASP A 228 46.35 6.27 -4.98
CA ASP A 228 45.41 7.28 -5.46
C ASP A 228 44.92 6.87 -6.86
N TYR A 229 43.62 6.90 -7.08
CA TYR A 229 43.04 6.67 -8.42
C TYR A 229 43.45 7.82 -9.34
N VAL A 230 44.34 7.53 -10.28
CA VAL A 230 44.70 8.42 -11.39
C VAL A 230 43.82 8.01 -12.57
N PHE A 231 42.80 8.80 -12.90
CA PHE A 231 42.00 8.59 -14.10
C PHE A 231 42.84 9.01 -15.31
N GLU A 232 43.44 8.06 -16.01
CA GLU A 232 44.39 8.36 -17.08
C GLU A 232 43.75 8.85 -18.39
N ASP A 233 42.45 8.68 -18.60
CA ASP A 233 41.83 9.09 -19.87
C ASP A 233 40.45 9.72 -19.64
N GLN A 234 40.43 11.03 -19.42
CA GLN A 234 39.32 11.83 -19.94
C GLN A 234 39.37 11.70 -21.47
N ILE A 235 38.56 10.78 -21.98
CA ILE A 235 38.47 10.34 -23.37
C ILE A 235 38.65 11.55 -24.31
N ALA A 236 39.67 11.48 -25.18
CA ALA A 236 40.00 12.53 -26.15
C ALA A 236 38.81 12.99 -27.03
N PHE A 237 37.76 12.17 -27.11
CA PHE A 237 36.46 12.48 -27.71
C PHE A 237 35.83 13.79 -27.22
N ILE A 238 35.87 14.08 -25.91
CA ILE A 238 35.26 15.31 -25.36
C ILE A 238 36.06 16.56 -25.81
N LYS A 239 37.38 16.41 -26.01
CA LYS A 239 38.23 17.52 -26.49
C LYS A 239 37.94 17.90 -27.93
N ASP A 240 37.63 16.93 -28.79
CA ASP A 240 37.31 17.18 -30.19
C ASP A 240 35.95 17.88 -30.36
N GLU A 241 34.96 17.52 -29.54
CA GLU A 241 33.64 18.17 -29.57
C GLU A 241 33.69 19.63 -29.07
N VAL A 242 34.54 19.93 -28.07
CA VAL A 242 34.68 21.28 -27.52
C VAL A 242 35.61 22.18 -28.36
N MET A 243 36.61 21.61 -29.07
CA MET A 243 37.46 22.39 -29.98
C MET A 243 36.90 22.53 -31.40
N GLY A 244 35.99 21.65 -31.83
CA GLY A 244 35.34 21.67 -33.15
C GLY A 244 34.19 22.70 -33.29
N GLY A 245 34.24 23.79 -32.51
CA GLY A 245 33.20 24.82 -32.45
C GLY A 245 32.83 25.39 -33.83
N THR A 246 31.54 25.31 -34.14
CA THR A 246 30.88 25.84 -35.35
C THR A 246 30.95 27.37 -35.41
N GLY A 247 31.82 27.92 -36.25
CA GLY A 247 31.86 29.34 -36.60
C GLY A 247 31.06 29.63 -37.87
N ALA A 248 29.79 29.98 -37.71
CA ALA A 248 29.01 30.62 -38.75
C ALA A 248 28.90 32.12 -38.43
N GLU A 249 29.61 32.96 -39.17
CA GLU A 249 29.10 34.29 -39.52
C GLU A 249 29.58 34.74 -40.89
N SER A 250 28.60 35.27 -41.61
CA SER A 250 28.59 35.69 -42.99
C SER A 250 28.89 37.18 -43.15
N SER A 251 29.21 37.58 -44.40
CA SER A 251 29.15 38.94 -44.99
C SER A 251 30.38 39.82 -44.69
N SER A 252 30.94 40.60 -45.60
CA SER A 252 30.64 40.94 -47.01
C SER A 252 31.70 41.95 -47.48
N SER A 253 31.98 41.98 -48.79
CA SER A 253 32.39 43.18 -49.56
C SER A 253 33.78 43.77 -49.26
N ASP A 254 34.56 44.39 -50.15
CA ASP A 254 34.67 44.66 -51.60
C ASP A 254 36.02 45.46 -51.62
N ASP A 255 37.02 45.16 -52.44
CA ASP A 255 37.32 45.88 -53.70
C ASP A 255 38.80 46.37 -53.70
N SER A 256 39.36 46.42 -54.91
CA SER A 256 40.46 47.27 -55.40
C SER A 256 41.93 46.96 -55.09
N SER A 257 42.63 46.65 -56.19
CA SER A 257 43.82 47.36 -56.74
C SER A 257 45.12 47.29 -55.92
N SER A 258 46.34 47.28 -56.43
CA SER A 258 47.06 47.10 -57.71
C SER A 258 48.55 47.23 -57.31
N ASP A 259 49.48 46.80 -58.17
CA ASP A 259 50.93 47.09 -58.14
C ASP A 259 51.75 46.37 -57.03
N ASP A 260 52.99 45.93 -57.20
CA ASP A 260 54.02 46.07 -58.24
C ASP A 260 55.12 45.00 -57.94
N ASP A 261 55.86 44.61 -59.00
CA ASP A 261 57.15 43.85 -59.07
C ASP A 261 57.35 42.52 -58.26
#